data_AF-A0A3D1V5L6-F1
#
_entry.id   AF-A0A3D1V5L6-F1
#
_cell.length_a   1.000
_cell.length_b   1.000
_cell.length_c   1.000
_cell.angle_alpha   90.00
_cell.angle_beta   90.00
_cell.angle_gamma   90.00
#
_symmetry.space_group_name_H-M   'P 1'
#
loop_
_entity.id
_entity.type
_entity.pdbx_description
1 polymer ?
#
loop_
_entity_poly.entity_id
_entity_poly.type
_entity_poly.pdbx_seq_one_letter_code
_entity_poly.pdbx_strand_id
1 'polypeptide(L)'
;MTDEQRPIDIQDAINQRAPSGIAMSPDGSRVVFSLGPIAKKGEYPEADLWLAETDGSGLRRLTTGESSDGQARWSPDGSLIAFIS
;
A
#
# COMPACT_ATOMS: atom_id res chain seq x y z
N MET A 1 -27.62 12.18 -13.06
CA MET A 1 -26.37 12.95 -13.03
C MET A 1 -25.28 12.01 -13.48
N THR A 2 -24.86 12.11 -14.73
CA THR A 2 -23.72 11.35 -15.27
C THR A 2 -22.46 11.96 -14.69
N ASP A 3 -21.65 11.14 -14.03
CA ASP A 3 -20.32 11.49 -13.57
C ASP A 3 -19.47 11.78 -14.82
N GLU A 4 -19.22 13.06 -15.10
CA GLU A 4 -18.36 13.47 -16.22
C GLU A 4 -16.92 13.20 -15.79
N GLN A 5 -16.37 12.07 -16.25
CA GLN A 5 -14.96 11.75 -15.99
C GLN A 5 -14.08 12.83 -16.60
N ARG A 6 -13.36 13.57 -15.74
CA ARG A 6 -12.36 14.55 -16.20
C ARG A 6 -11.25 13.82 -16.98
N PRO A 7 -10.70 14.40 -18.06
CA PRO A 7 -9.53 13.86 -18.74
C PRO A 7 -8.37 13.66 -17.75
N ILE A 8 -7.60 12.58 -17.94
CA ILE A 8 -6.38 12.30 -17.17
C ILE A 8 -5.36 13.42 -17.48
N ASP A 9 -4.85 14.07 -16.44
CA ASP A 9 -3.82 15.10 -16.53
C ASP A 9 -2.41 14.49 -16.40
N ILE A 10 -1.39 15.16 -16.94
CA ILE A 10 0.01 14.69 -16.83
C ILE A 10 0.47 14.59 -15.37
N GLN A 11 -0.06 15.43 -14.48
CA GLN A 11 0.20 15.36 -13.04
C GLN A 11 -0.39 14.09 -12.41
N ASP A 12 -1.52 13.58 -12.90
CA ASP A 12 -2.09 12.30 -12.42
C ASP A 12 -1.16 11.14 -12.79
N ALA A 13 -0.56 11.19 -13.99
CA ALA A 13 0.41 10.19 -14.43
C ALA A 13 1.74 10.28 -13.65
N ILE A 14 2.14 11.48 -13.21
CA ILE A 14 3.37 11.70 -12.44
C ILE A 14 3.18 11.35 -10.95
N ASN A 15 1.98 11.57 -10.39
CA ASN A 15 1.68 11.32 -8.97
C ASN A 15 1.16 9.90 -8.70
N GLN A 16 1.55 8.93 -9.53
CA GLN A 16 1.17 7.55 -9.34
C GLN A 16 1.78 6.99 -8.04
N ARG A 17 0.97 6.23 -7.32
CA ARG A 17 1.40 5.40 -6.19
C ARG A 17 1.44 3.95 -6.61
N ALA A 18 2.40 3.19 -6.10
CA ALA A 18 2.55 1.78 -6.40
C ALA A 18 2.66 0.96 -5.12
N PRO A 19 2.06 -0.25 -5.09
CA PRO A 19 2.31 -1.19 -4.01
C PRO A 19 3.75 -1.70 -4.09
N SER A 20 4.38 -1.89 -2.93
CA SER A 20 5.69 -2.53 -2.77
C SER A 20 5.72 -3.35 -1.48
N GLY A 21 6.76 -4.18 -1.29
CA GLY A 21 6.92 -4.94 -0.05
C GLY A 21 5.72 -5.84 0.30
N ILE A 22 5.15 -6.50 -0.71
CA ILE A 22 3.95 -7.34 -0.54
C ILE A 22 4.28 -8.56 0.32
N ALA A 23 3.45 -8.82 1.34
CA ALA A 23 3.50 -10.02 2.17
C ALA A 23 2.11 -10.64 2.36
N MET A 24 1.97 -11.91 2.01
CA MET A 24 0.74 -12.69 2.15
C MET A 24 0.59 -13.22 3.59
N SER A 25 -0.64 -13.27 4.10
CA SER A 25 -0.93 -13.91 5.38
C SER A 25 -0.69 -15.43 5.29
N PRO A 26 -0.40 -16.11 6.42
CA PRO A 26 -0.08 -17.55 6.41
C PRO A 26 -1.18 -18.45 5.83
N ASP A 27 -2.45 -18.04 5.97
CA ASP A 27 -3.63 -18.72 5.44
C ASP A 27 -3.95 -18.34 3.98
N GLY A 28 -3.21 -17.39 3.39
CA GLY A 28 -3.41 -16.92 2.02
C GLY A 28 -4.65 -16.06 1.80
N SER A 29 -5.37 -15.66 2.85
CA SER A 29 -6.59 -14.86 2.73
C SER A 29 -6.32 -13.38 2.50
N ARG A 30 -5.20 -12.86 3.01
CA ARG A 30 -4.90 -11.42 3.05
C ARG A 30 -3.50 -11.09 2.54
N VAL A 31 -3.34 -9.86 2.10
CA VAL A 31 -2.04 -9.26 1.74
C VAL A 31 -1.85 -7.95 2.46
N VAL A 32 -0.67 -7.76 3.05
CA VAL A 32 -0.18 -6.45 3.50
C VAL A 32 0.87 -5.95 2.51
N PHE A 33 0.86 -4.66 2.22
CA PHE A 33 1.83 -4.03 1.32
C PHE A 33 2.02 -2.56 1.70
N SER A 34 3.18 -2.01 1.37
CA SER A 34 3.43 -0.58 1.42
C SER A 34 2.82 0.07 0.18
N LEU A 35 2.08 1.15 0.34
CA LEU A 35 1.59 1.98 -0.77
C LEU A 35 2.21 3.37 -0.64
N GLY A 36 2.97 3.78 -1.65
CA GLY A 36 3.71 5.05 -1.65
C GLY A 36 3.88 5.58 -3.07
N PRO A 37 4.33 6.84 -3.24
CA PRO A 37 4.69 7.39 -4.54
C PRO A 37 5.71 6.49 -5.24
N ILE A 38 5.65 6.43 -6.58
CA ILE A 38 6.72 5.82 -7.35
C ILE A 38 7.98 6.66 -7.16
N ALA A 39 8.89 6.16 -6.32
CA ALA A 39 10.11 6.88 -5.95
C ALA A 39 10.99 7.12 -7.17
N LYS A 40 11.46 8.36 -7.35
CA LYS A 40 12.55 8.62 -8.28
C LYS A 40 13.85 8.14 -7.65
N LYS A 41 14.84 7.83 -8.48
CA LYS A 41 16.16 7.40 -8.00
C LYS A 41 16.74 8.47 -7.05
N GLY A 42 16.98 8.08 -5.80
CA GLY A 42 17.51 8.97 -4.75
C GLY A 42 16.46 9.58 -3.82
N GLU A 43 15.17 9.32 -4.06
CA GLU A 43 14.07 9.71 -3.17
C GLU A 43 13.64 8.52 -2.28
N TYR A 44 13.23 8.84 -1.06
CA TYR A 44 12.65 7.89 -0.10
C TYR A 44 11.30 8.44 0.36
N PRO A 45 10.28 8.43 -0.51
CA PRO A 45 9.00 9.02 -0.19
C PRO A 45 8.28 8.22 0.89
N GLU A 46 7.38 8.90 1.61
CA GLU A 46 6.51 8.29 2.60
C GLU A 46 5.63 7.21 1.96
N ALA A 47 5.54 6.07 2.66
CA ALA A 47 4.68 4.95 2.30
C ALA A 47 3.93 4.50 3.54
N ASP A 48 2.67 4.10 3.34
CA ASP A 48 1.84 3.56 4.42
C ASP A 48 1.64 2.07 4.20
N LEU A 49 1.38 1.34 5.28
CA LEU A 49 0.91 -0.03 5.15
C LEU A 49 -0.59 -0.07 4.86
N TRP A 50 -0.94 -0.92 3.91
CA TRP A 50 -2.31 -1.24 3.52
C TRP A 50 -2.54 -2.73 3.61
N LEU A 51 -3.78 -3.10 3.90
CA LEU A 51 -4.27 -4.47 3.94
C LEU A 51 -5.38 -4.64 2.90
N ALA A 52 -5.40 -5.76 2.21
CA ALA A 52 -6.51 -6.19 1.39
C ALA A 52 -6.71 -7.70 1.50
N GLU A 53 -7.90 -8.17 1.15
CA GLU A 53 -8.15 -9.59 0.89
C GLU A 53 -7.49 -9.97 -0.45
N THR A 54 -7.14 -11.25 -0.64
CA THR A 54 -6.46 -11.71 -1.86
C THR A 54 -7.33 -11.66 -3.12
N ASP A 55 -8.65 -11.53 -2.97
CA ASP A 55 -9.59 -11.27 -4.07
C ASP A 55 -9.64 -9.78 -4.49
N GLY A 56 -8.88 -8.91 -3.83
CA GLY A 56 -8.81 -7.47 -4.07
C GLY A 56 -9.87 -6.65 -3.32
N SER A 57 -10.73 -7.30 -2.53
CA SER A 57 -11.69 -6.62 -1.66
C SER A 57 -11.05 -6.19 -0.33
N GLY A 58 -11.83 -5.51 0.52
CA GLY A 58 -11.42 -5.21 1.89
C GLY A 58 -10.23 -4.25 2.05
N LEU A 59 -9.90 -3.47 1.01
CA LEU A 59 -8.79 -2.54 1.03
C LEU A 59 -8.91 -1.52 2.17
N ARG A 60 -7.95 -1.52 3.10
CA ARG A 60 -7.88 -0.55 4.21
C ARG A 60 -6.46 -0.14 4.55
N ARG A 61 -6.28 1.11 4.96
CA ARG A 61 -5.01 1.64 5.46
C ARG A 61 -4.79 1.20 6.91
N LEU A 62 -3.55 0.82 7.25
CA LEU A 62 -3.14 0.38 8.59
C LEU A 62 -2.36 1.45 9.36
N THR A 63 -1.60 2.30 8.66
CA THR A 63 -0.74 3.33 9.27
C THR A 63 -0.94 4.69 8.60
N THR A 64 -0.63 5.77 9.31
CA THR A 64 -0.83 7.16 8.84
C THR A 64 0.27 8.12 9.32
N GLY A 65 1.51 7.63 9.44
CA GLY A 65 2.64 8.40 9.97
C GLY A 65 3.30 9.32 8.93
N GLU A 66 4.22 10.18 9.39
CA GLU A 66 5.12 11.00 8.55
C GLU A 66 6.39 10.24 8.12
N SER A 67 6.51 8.98 8.54
CA SER A 67 7.62 8.07 8.22
C SER A 67 7.20 7.04 7.18
N SER A 68 8.20 6.41 6.53
CA SER A 68 7.94 5.41 5.51
C SER A 68 7.79 4.02 6.14
N ASP A 69 6.57 3.53 6.21
CA ASP A 69 6.29 2.21 6.75
C ASP A 69 6.49 1.09 5.72
N GLY A 70 7.29 0.08 6.08
CA GLY A 70 7.59 -1.03 5.18
C GLY A 70 8.15 -2.28 5.84
N GLN A 71 8.60 -3.20 4.98
CA GLN A 71 9.10 -4.53 5.37
C GLN A 71 8.13 -5.31 6.27
N ALA A 72 6.82 -5.15 6.02
CA ALA A 72 5.78 -5.77 6.82
C ALA A 72 5.86 -7.30 6.77
N ARG A 73 5.74 -7.95 7.94
CA ARG A 73 5.66 -9.41 8.06
C ARG A 73 4.54 -9.83 9.01
N TRP A 74 3.84 -10.89 8.63
CA TRP A 74 2.81 -11.51 9.44
C TRP A 74 3.41 -12.35 10.57
N SER A 75 2.74 -12.37 11.71
CA SER A 75 2.95 -13.42 12.71
C SER A 75 2.53 -14.79 12.15
N PRO A 76 3.09 -15.90 12.67
CA PRO A 76 2.76 -17.25 12.17
C PRO A 76 1.28 -17.63 12.25
N ASP A 77 0.57 -17.06 13.23
CA ASP A 77 -0.88 -17.25 13.42
C ASP A 77 -1.74 -16.23 12.63
N GLY A 78 -1.11 -15.29 11.91
CA GLY A 78 -1.79 -14.28 11.10
C GLY A 78 -2.53 -13.19 11.89
N SER A 79 -2.34 -13.11 13.20
CA SER A 79 -3.04 -12.15 14.06
C SER A 79 -2.38 -10.76 14.10
N LEU A 80 -1.07 -10.69 13.85
CA LEU A 80 -0.27 -9.47 13.96
C LEU A 80 0.57 -9.22 12.70
N ILE A 81 0.93 -7.96 12.51
CA ILE A 81 1.86 -7.49 11.49
C ILE A 81 2.96 -6.67 12.18
N ALA A 82 4.21 -7.06 11.99
CA ALA A 82 5.39 -6.28 12.39
C ALA A 82 5.94 -5.52 11.19
N PHE A 83 6.47 -4.32 11.40
CA PHE A 83 6.99 -3.45 10.33
C PHE A 83 8.08 -2.50 10.84
N ILE A 84 8.74 -1.80 9.90
CA ILE A 84 9.74 -0.75 10.15
C ILE A 84 9.18 0.59 9.65
N SER A 85 9.53 1.66 10.36
CA SER A 85 9.12 3.06 10.11
C SER A 85 10.36 3.94 9.99
#